data_AF-A0A0B6X222-F1
#
_entry.id   AF-A0A0B6X222-F1
#
_cell.length_a   1.000
_cell.length_b   1.000
_cell.length_c   1.000
_cell.angle_alpha   90.00
_cell.angle_beta   90.00
_cell.angle_gamma   90.00
#
_symmetry.space_group_name_H-M   'P 1'
#
loop_
_entity.id
_entity.type
_entity.pdbx_description
1 polymer ?
#
loop_
_entity_poly.entity_id
_entity_poly.type
_entity_poly.pdbx_seq_one_letter_code
_entity_poly.pdbx_strand_id
1 'polypeptide(L)'
;MKVTKLLSALFLCALVAGYSSLREPLAQTGQTSAPSSAALIERGKYLVERVAMCIDCHSPRTPTGEFDQKRWLQGSVLDFAPRHPIPNWTDIAPAIAGLPGYTEEEAVRLLETGLGPNGKPLRPPMPPYRLNHEDALAVVAYLKSLGGKK
;
A
#
# COMPACT_ATOMS: atom_id res chain seq x y z
N MET A 1 68.99 -43.51 -5.45
CA MET A 1 69.32 -42.29 -6.24
C MET A 1 68.00 -41.57 -6.48
N LYS A 2 67.68 -40.35 -6.05
CA LYS A 2 68.43 -39.20 -5.51
C LYS A 2 67.55 -38.51 -4.45
N VAL A 3 68.26 -37.82 -3.56
CA VAL A 3 67.81 -37.02 -2.43
C VAL A 3 67.23 -35.69 -2.92
N THR A 4 66.13 -35.22 -2.30
CA THR A 4 65.89 -33.78 -2.17
C THR A 4 65.27 -33.47 -0.82
N LYS A 5 66.02 -32.70 -0.03
CA LYS A 5 65.64 -32.10 1.25
C LYS A 5 64.64 -30.97 1.01
N LEU A 6 63.80 -30.63 1.99
CA LEU A 6 63.85 -29.30 2.62
C LEU A 6 63.00 -29.27 3.90
N LEU A 7 63.64 -28.87 5.00
CA LEU A 7 63.01 -28.48 6.26
C LEU A 7 62.40 -27.08 6.14
N SER A 8 61.20 -26.89 6.68
CA SER A 8 60.69 -25.64 7.28
C SER A 8 59.24 -25.89 7.70
N ALA A 9 58.73 -25.50 8.85
CA ALA A 9 59.27 -24.80 10.00
C ALA A 9 58.26 -25.05 11.12
N LEU A 10 58.73 -25.11 12.37
CA LEU A 10 57.92 -24.78 13.54
C LEU A 10 57.17 -23.48 13.24
N PHE A 11 55.85 -23.44 13.37
CA PHE A 11 55.18 -22.20 13.82
C PHE A 11 53.84 -22.54 14.47
N LEU A 12 53.82 -22.33 15.78
CA LEU A 12 52.67 -21.94 16.59
C LEU A 12 51.52 -22.94 16.79
N CYS A 13 51.71 -23.77 17.82
CA CYS A 13 50.75 -23.80 18.93
C CYS A 13 50.38 -22.37 19.33
N ALA A 14 49.16 -21.93 19.01
CA ALA A 14 48.30 -21.02 19.75
C ALA A 14 47.35 -20.38 18.76
N LEU A 15 46.04 -20.65 18.90
CA LEU A 15 44.91 -19.75 18.58
C LEU A 15 43.60 -20.57 18.53
N VAL A 16 43.36 -21.44 19.51
CA VAL A 16 42.03 -22.07 19.72
C VAL A 16 41.33 -21.48 20.96
N ALA A 17 41.84 -20.36 21.50
CA ALA A 17 41.32 -19.72 22.72
C ALA A 17 40.82 -18.29 22.44
N GLY A 18 40.06 -18.08 21.36
CA GLY A 18 39.59 -16.73 20.97
C GLY A 18 38.14 -16.62 20.49
N TYR A 19 37.39 -17.71 20.34
CA TYR A 19 36.04 -17.68 19.74
C TYR A 19 34.88 -17.66 20.74
N SER A 20 35.12 -17.37 22.02
CA SER A 20 34.07 -17.40 23.06
C SER A 20 33.63 -16.03 23.58
N SER A 21 33.86 -14.93 22.85
CA SER A 21 33.52 -13.60 23.37
C SER A 21 33.10 -12.57 22.34
N LEU A 22 32.20 -12.91 21.40
CA LEU A 22 31.33 -11.92 20.73
C LEU A 22 30.04 -12.60 20.28
N ARG A 23 29.23 -13.07 21.23
CA ARG A 23 27.80 -13.25 20.99
C ARG A 23 27.12 -12.01 21.55
N GLU A 24 27.08 -10.95 20.74
CA GLU A 24 26.19 -9.83 21.05
C GLU A 24 24.77 -10.39 21.17
N PRO A 25 24.01 -10.02 22.22
CA PRO A 25 22.61 -10.40 22.26
C PRO A 25 21.94 -9.66 21.11
N LEU A 26 21.43 -10.39 20.12
CA LEU A 26 20.39 -9.91 19.22
C LEU A 26 19.10 -9.72 20.02
N ALA A 27 19.14 -8.81 20.99
CA ALA A 27 17.99 -8.29 21.68
C ALA A 27 17.65 -6.94 21.04
N GLN A 28 17.38 -6.95 19.73
CA GLN A 28 16.39 -6.03 19.19
C GLN A 28 15.05 -6.70 19.41
N THR A 29 14.51 -6.51 20.62
CA THR A 29 13.06 -6.53 20.78
C THR A 29 12.55 -5.41 19.89
N GLY A 30 12.15 -5.76 18.66
CA GLY A 30 11.34 -4.90 17.82
C GLY A 30 10.09 -4.58 18.61
N GLN A 31 10.10 -3.45 19.30
CA GLN A 31 8.87 -2.81 19.70
C GLN A 31 8.23 -2.40 18.38
N THR A 32 7.29 -3.22 17.90
CA THR A 32 6.38 -2.82 16.83
C THR A 32 5.50 -1.73 17.43
N SER A 33 6.03 -0.51 17.49
CA SER A 33 5.23 0.68 17.75
C SER A 33 4.20 0.75 16.63
N ALA A 34 2.93 0.96 16.99
CA ALA A 34 1.88 1.21 16.01
C ALA A 34 2.36 2.29 15.01
N PRO A 35 2.09 2.14 13.71
CA PRO A 35 2.55 3.09 12.71
C PRO A 35 2.05 4.49 13.06
N SER A 36 2.91 5.50 12.90
CA SER A 36 2.50 6.89 13.07
C SER A 36 1.43 7.24 12.05
N SER A 37 0.58 8.23 12.35
CA SER A 37 -0.44 8.70 11.40
C SER A 37 0.15 9.11 10.06
N ALA A 38 1.37 9.66 10.04
CA ALA A 38 2.09 10.00 8.81
C ALA A 38 2.50 8.77 8.00
N ALA A 39 3.03 7.72 8.65
CA ALA A 39 3.39 6.47 7.97
C ALA A 39 2.15 5.76 7.40
N LEU A 40 1.04 5.79 8.14
CA LEU A 40 -0.24 5.21 7.71
C LEU A 40 -0.80 5.94 6.49
N ILE A 41 -0.76 7.29 6.49
CA ILE A 41 -1.19 8.12 5.35
C ILE A 41 -0.30 7.84 4.12
N GLU A 42 1.02 7.74 4.28
CA GLU A 42 1.92 7.46 3.15
C GLU A 42 1.67 6.08 2.55
N ARG A 43 1.44 5.05 3.40
CA ARG A 43 1.03 3.72 2.95
C ARG A 43 -0.29 3.78 2.18
N GLY A 44 -1.27 4.50 2.70
CA GLY A 44 -2.57 4.71 2.07
C GLY A 44 -2.46 5.40 0.71
N LYS A 45 -1.62 6.42 0.62
CA LYS A 45 -1.32 7.12 -0.63
C LYS A 45 -0.76 6.17 -1.67
N TYR A 46 0.25 5.39 -1.32
CA TYR A 46 0.82 4.40 -2.23
C TYR A 46 -0.23 3.39 -2.70
N LEU A 47 -1.07 2.88 -1.79
CA LEU A 47 -2.15 1.96 -2.15
C LEU A 47 -3.13 2.59 -3.13
N VAL A 48 -3.64 3.78 -2.83
CA VAL A 48 -4.62 4.50 -3.64
C VAL A 48 -4.08 4.87 -5.02
N GLU A 49 -2.84 5.32 -5.09
CA GLU A 49 -2.26 5.88 -6.32
C GLU A 49 -1.57 4.84 -7.19
N ARG A 50 -1.06 3.74 -6.60
CA ARG A 50 -0.13 2.84 -7.30
C ARG A 50 -0.54 1.37 -7.30
N VAL A 51 -1.39 0.93 -6.37
CA VAL A 51 -1.77 -0.48 -6.23
C VAL A 51 -3.24 -0.70 -6.61
N ALA A 52 -4.14 0.00 -5.93
CA ALA A 52 -5.57 -0.05 -6.18
C ALA A 52 -6.00 0.87 -7.35
N MET A 53 -5.13 1.79 -7.77
CA MET A 53 -5.34 2.69 -8.91
C MET A 53 -6.66 3.48 -8.83
N CYS A 54 -7.08 3.87 -7.61
CA CYS A 54 -8.35 4.58 -7.43
C CYS A 54 -8.38 5.89 -8.23
N ILE A 55 -7.21 6.49 -8.44
CA ILE A 55 -7.02 7.73 -9.20
C ILE A 55 -7.50 7.61 -10.65
N ASP A 56 -7.44 6.42 -11.27
CA ASP A 56 -7.79 6.24 -12.68
C ASP A 56 -9.27 6.51 -12.94
N CYS A 57 -10.13 6.21 -11.96
CA CYS A 57 -11.57 6.46 -12.04
C CYS A 57 -11.98 7.69 -11.22
N HIS A 58 -11.40 7.91 -10.05
CA HIS A 58 -11.87 8.94 -9.12
C HIS A 58 -11.17 10.30 -9.25
N SER A 59 -10.18 10.46 -10.13
CA SER A 59 -9.58 11.76 -10.44
C SER A 59 -9.92 12.18 -11.88
N PRO A 60 -10.41 13.41 -12.11
CA PRO A 60 -10.66 13.89 -13.46
C PRO A 60 -9.36 14.16 -14.19
N ARG A 61 -9.42 14.14 -15.52
CA ARG A 61 -8.30 14.49 -16.41
C ARG A 61 -8.45 15.89 -16.99
N THR A 62 -7.33 16.54 -17.28
CA THR A 62 -7.26 17.79 -18.06
C THR A 62 -7.52 17.48 -19.55
N PRO A 63 -7.76 18.49 -20.39
CA PRO A 63 -7.88 18.29 -21.84
C PRO A 63 -6.68 17.63 -22.51
N THR A 64 -5.49 17.69 -21.88
CA THR A 64 -4.26 17.04 -22.35
C THR A 64 -4.12 15.59 -21.85
N GLY A 65 -5.09 15.08 -21.08
CA GLY A 65 -5.13 13.70 -20.59
C GLY A 65 -4.39 13.46 -19.26
N GLU A 66 -3.72 14.47 -18.72
CA GLU A 66 -3.07 14.39 -17.40
C GLU A 66 -4.12 14.41 -16.28
N PHE A 67 -3.81 13.86 -15.12
CA PHE A 67 -4.69 14.02 -13.97
C PHE A 67 -4.73 15.47 -13.49
N ASP A 68 -5.94 15.99 -13.29
CA ASP A 68 -6.17 17.30 -12.71
C ASP A 68 -5.86 17.27 -11.21
N GLN A 69 -4.64 17.68 -10.86
CA GLN A 69 -4.15 17.73 -9.47
C GLN A 69 -5.01 18.62 -8.56
N LYS A 70 -5.73 19.62 -9.10
CA LYS A 70 -6.60 20.49 -8.30
C LYS A 70 -7.89 19.80 -7.87
N ARG A 71 -8.30 18.76 -8.61
CA ARG A 71 -9.49 17.97 -8.34
C ARG A 71 -9.14 16.51 -8.03
N TRP A 72 -7.99 16.29 -7.40
CA TRP A 72 -7.49 14.96 -7.04
C TRP A 72 -8.51 14.19 -6.20
N LEU A 73 -8.95 13.02 -6.68
CA LEU A 73 -9.92 12.15 -6.02
C LEU A 73 -11.30 12.79 -5.75
N GLN A 74 -11.65 13.85 -6.49
CA GLN A 74 -12.93 14.56 -6.40
C GLN A 74 -14.02 13.99 -7.33
N GLY A 75 -13.80 12.81 -7.90
CA GLY A 75 -14.71 12.15 -8.82
C GLY A 75 -14.48 12.57 -10.28
N SER A 76 -15.01 11.77 -11.20
CA SER A 76 -14.89 12.05 -12.63
C SER A 76 -16.04 11.42 -13.43
N VAL A 77 -16.25 11.94 -14.63
CA VAL A 77 -16.98 11.23 -15.68
C VAL A 77 -15.99 10.28 -16.35
N LEU A 78 -16.37 9.01 -16.47
CA LEU A 78 -15.55 7.98 -17.09
C LEU A 78 -15.56 8.17 -18.60
N ASP A 79 -14.37 8.17 -19.21
CA ASP A 79 -14.16 8.35 -20.65
C ASP A 79 -14.14 7.01 -21.42
N PHE A 80 -14.62 5.95 -20.79
CA PHE A 80 -14.74 4.62 -21.37
C PHE A 80 -16.11 4.00 -21.04
N ALA A 81 -16.54 3.09 -21.92
CA ALA A 81 -17.80 2.38 -21.79
C ALA A 81 -17.60 0.91 -22.17
N PRO A 82 -18.44 0.00 -21.65
CA PRO A 82 -18.30 -1.42 -21.95
C PRO A 82 -18.72 -1.69 -23.40
N ARG A 83 -18.04 -2.63 -24.04
CA ARG A 83 -18.32 -3.04 -25.44
C ARG A 83 -19.62 -3.81 -25.61
N HIS A 84 -20.14 -4.35 -24.51
CA HIS A 84 -21.41 -5.05 -24.42
C HIS A 84 -22.18 -4.53 -23.19
N PRO A 85 -23.52 -4.66 -23.14
CA PRO A 85 -24.29 -4.21 -21.98
C PRO A 85 -23.81 -4.88 -20.68
N ILE A 86 -23.45 -4.06 -19.69
CA ILE A 86 -23.14 -4.51 -18.32
C ILE A 86 -24.26 -4.01 -17.40
N PRO A 87 -24.98 -4.89 -16.68
CA PRO A 87 -26.00 -4.47 -15.73
C PRO A 87 -25.45 -3.51 -14.67
N ASN A 88 -26.22 -2.45 -14.37
CA ASN A 88 -25.91 -1.47 -13.32
C ASN A 88 -24.57 -0.70 -13.50
N TRP A 89 -24.04 -0.64 -14.72
CA TRP A 89 -22.91 0.21 -15.10
C TRP A 89 -23.12 1.67 -14.62
N THR A 90 -22.03 2.36 -14.28
CA THR A 90 -22.02 3.80 -14.03
C THR A 90 -20.98 4.49 -14.91
N ASP A 91 -21.38 5.61 -15.52
CA ASP A 91 -20.47 6.49 -16.28
C ASP A 91 -19.82 7.56 -15.39
N ILE A 92 -20.13 7.55 -14.09
CA ILE A 92 -19.65 8.53 -13.12
C ILE A 92 -19.03 7.80 -11.93
N ALA A 93 -17.79 8.15 -11.62
CA ALA A 93 -17.13 7.81 -10.37
C ALA A 93 -17.30 8.96 -9.38
N PRO A 94 -17.83 8.73 -8.16
CA PRO A 94 -18.07 9.79 -7.19
C PRO A 94 -16.76 10.34 -6.60
N ALA A 95 -16.83 11.48 -5.91
CA ALA A 95 -15.73 11.94 -5.07
C ALA A 95 -15.47 10.95 -3.93
N ILE A 96 -14.20 10.70 -3.61
CA ILE A 96 -13.79 9.85 -2.48
C ILE A 96 -12.84 10.55 -1.51
N ALA A 97 -12.25 11.67 -1.91
CA ALA A 97 -11.51 12.54 -1.01
C ALA A 97 -12.41 13.02 0.15
N GLY A 98 -11.97 12.80 1.38
CA GLY A 98 -12.75 13.13 2.58
C GLY A 98 -13.86 12.12 2.94
N LEU A 99 -13.97 10.99 2.24
CA LEU A 99 -14.96 9.93 2.49
C LEU A 99 -16.43 10.44 2.51
N PRO A 100 -16.88 11.20 1.50
CA PRO A 100 -18.22 11.78 1.51
C PRO A 100 -19.29 10.69 1.55
N GLY A 101 -20.16 10.75 2.57
CA GLY A 101 -21.27 9.82 2.74
C GLY A 101 -20.91 8.46 3.33
N TYR A 102 -19.70 8.30 3.88
CA TYR A 102 -19.24 7.10 4.57
C TYR A 102 -18.69 7.44 5.95
N THR A 103 -18.95 6.59 6.95
CA THR A 103 -18.09 6.57 8.14
C THR A 103 -16.76 5.87 7.81
N GLU A 104 -15.74 6.06 8.65
CA GLU A 104 -14.46 5.37 8.48
C GLU A 104 -14.63 3.84 8.54
N GLU A 105 -15.47 3.35 9.45
CA GLU A 105 -15.75 1.93 9.62
C GLU A 105 -16.47 1.34 8.41
N GLU A 106 -17.40 2.09 7.82
CA GLU A 106 -18.07 1.69 6.58
C GLU A 106 -17.10 1.64 5.40
N ALA A 107 -16.19 2.61 5.30
CA ALA A 107 -15.18 2.65 4.26
C ALA A 107 -14.17 1.49 4.42
N VAL A 108 -13.72 1.20 5.63
CA VAL A 108 -12.85 0.02 5.92
C VAL A 108 -13.56 -1.26 5.50
N ARG A 109 -14.81 -1.47 5.96
CA ARG A 109 -15.57 -2.67 5.63
C ARG A 109 -15.78 -2.83 4.12
N LEU A 110 -16.05 -1.73 3.42
CA LEU A 110 -16.17 -1.74 1.96
C LEU A 110 -14.89 -2.23 1.30
N LEU A 111 -13.73 -1.76 1.75
CA LEU A 111 -12.43 -2.14 1.18
C LEU A 111 -12.02 -3.59 1.49
N GLU A 112 -12.45 -4.13 2.62
CA GLU A 112 -12.20 -5.52 3.01
C GLU A 112 -13.15 -6.52 2.32
N THR A 113 -14.39 -6.11 2.06
CA THR A 113 -15.46 -7.03 1.61
C THR A 113 -15.88 -6.83 0.15
N GLY A 114 -15.64 -5.65 -0.41
CA GLY A 114 -16.13 -5.23 -1.71
C GLY A 114 -17.64 -4.94 -1.74
N LEU A 115 -18.26 -4.73 -0.57
CA LEU A 115 -19.69 -4.47 -0.42
C LEU A 115 -19.92 -3.05 0.13
N GLY A 116 -20.88 -2.34 -0.46
CA GLY A 116 -21.29 -1.02 0.01
C GLY A 116 -21.95 -1.03 1.40
N PRO A 117 -22.30 0.16 1.93
CA PRO A 117 -22.97 0.31 3.23
C PRO A 117 -24.23 -0.55 3.37
N ASN A 118 -24.97 -0.67 2.27
CA ASN A 118 -26.21 -1.45 2.14
C ASN A 118 -26.00 -2.95 1.88
N GLY A 119 -24.76 -3.45 1.94
CA GLY A 119 -24.42 -4.85 1.68
C GLY A 119 -24.47 -5.27 0.21
N LYS A 120 -24.73 -4.35 -0.73
CA LYS A 120 -24.75 -4.65 -2.16
C LYS A 120 -23.34 -4.55 -2.77
N PRO A 121 -23.04 -5.30 -3.84
CA PRO A 121 -21.82 -5.11 -4.61
C PRO A 121 -21.68 -3.69 -5.15
N LEU A 122 -20.43 -3.26 -5.30
CA LEU A 122 -20.09 -1.98 -5.95
C LEU A 122 -20.51 -2.02 -7.43
N ARG A 123 -20.88 -0.84 -7.95
CA ARG A 123 -21.33 -0.71 -9.35
C ARG A 123 -20.14 -0.78 -10.30
N PRO A 124 -20.20 -1.57 -11.39
CA PRO A 124 -19.18 -1.57 -12.44
C PRO A 124 -19.00 -0.16 -13.02
N PRO A 125 -17.76 0.25 -13.38
CA PRO A 125 -16.55 -0.58 -13.45
C PRO A 125 -15.76 -0.75 -12.15
N MET A 126 -16.23 -0.21 -11.02
CA MET A 126 -15.49 -0.30 -9.76
C MET A 126 -15.33 -1.78 -9.33
N PRO A 127 -14.09 -2.28 -9.15
CA PRO A 127 -13.88 -3.66 -8.73
C PRO A 127 -14.24 -3.85 -7.26
N PRO A 128 -14.66 -5.06 -6.83
CA PRO A 128 -14.73 -5.39 -5.42
C PRO A 128 -13.31 -5.50 -4.86
N TYR A 129 -13.03 -4.76 -3.78
CA TYR A 129 -11.76 -4.86 -3.07
C TYR A 129 -11.82 -5.94 -1.98
N ARG A 130 -10.65 -6.49 -1.64
CA ARG A 130 -10.43 -7.48 -0.58
C ARG A 130 -9.11 -7.20 0.15
N LEU A 131 -8.95 -5.95 0.59
CA LEU A 131 -7.75 -5.55 1.32
C LEU A 131 -7.72 -6.23 2.69
N ASN A 132 -6.52 -6.43 3.22
CA ASN A 132 -6.39 -6.73 4.65
C ASN A 132 -6.74 -5.47 5.46
N HIS A 133 -6.99 -5.66 6.76
CA HIS A 133 -7.44 -4.58 7.64
C HIS A 133 -6.47 -3.39 7.71
N GLU A 134 -5.17 -3.66 7.78
CA GLU A 134 -4.15 -2.61 7.91
C GLU A 134 -4.10 -1.73 6.65
N ASP A 135 -4.18 -2.35 5.46
CA ASP A 135 -4.22 -1.64 4.19
C ASP A 135 -5.54 -0.88 3.99
N ALA A 136 -6.67 -1.44 4.44
CA ALA A 136 -7.95 -0.75 4.43
C ALA A 136 -7.91 0.51 5.31
N LEU A 137 -7.38 0.40 6.54
CA LEU A 137 -7.16 1.55 7.42
C LEU A 137 -6.24 2.59 6.80
N ALA A 138 -5.16 2.16 6.14
CA ALA A 138 -4.23 3.07 5.48
C ALA A 138 -4.91 3.87 4.36
N VAL A 139 -5.67 3.20 3.49
CA VAL A 139 -6.45 3.85 2.43
C VAL A 139 -7.43 4.86 3.01
N VAL A 140 -8.20 4.47 4.03
CA VAL A 140 -9.18 5.34 4.70
C VAL A 140 -8.49 6.56 5.32
N ALA A 141 -7.35 6.37 5.98
CA ALA A 141 -6.57 7.46 6.58
C ALA A 141 -6.09 8.46 5.51
N TYR A 142 -5.59 7.97 4.36
CA TYR A 142 -5.19 8.85 3.27
C TYR A 142 -6.39 9.62 2.70
N LEU A 143 -7.49 8.94 2.37
CA LEU A 143 -8.68 9.59 1.81
C LEU A 143 -9.25 10.64 2.76
N LYS A 144 -9.34 10.34 4.06
CA LYS A 144 -9.77 11.29 5.09
C LYS A 144 -8.86 12.52 5.17
N SER A 145 -7.55 12.35 5.04
CA SER A 145 -6.59 13.46 5.06
C SER A 145 -6.80 14.49 3.94
N LEU A 146 -7.54 14.13 2.88
CA LEU A 146 -7.86 15.01 1.76
C LEU A 146 -9.12 15.87 2.00
N GLY A 147 -9.93 15.57 3.03
CA GLY A 147 -11.26 16.15 3.27
C GLY A 147 -11.32 17.64 3.67
N GLY A 148 -10.19 18.36 3.64
CA GLY A 148 -10.11 19.81 3.91
C GLY A 148 -9.62 20.64 2.73
N LYS A 149 -9.27 20.03 1.60
CA LYS A 149 -8.76 20.71 0.40
C LYS A 149 -9.95 20.99 -0.53
N LYS A 150 -10.56 22.18 -0.39
CA LYS A 150 -11.56 22.71 -1.35
C LYS A 150 -10.88 23.55 -2.42
#